data_AF-A0A813KLE4-F1
#
_entry.id   AF-A0A813KLE4-F1
#
_cell.length_a   1.000
_cell.length_b   1.000
_cell.length_c   1.000
_cell.angle_alpha   90.00
_cell.angle_beta   90.00
_cell.angle_gamma   90.00
#
_symmetry.space_group_name_H-M   'P 1'
#
loop_
_entity.id
_entity.type
_entity.pdbx_description
1 polymer ?
#
loop_
_entity_poly.entity_id
_entity_poly.type
_entity_poly.pdbx_seq_one_letter_code
_entity_poly.pdbx_strand_id
1 'polypeptide(L)'
;LLDLGKFIEDMLTRFEIMDPHPTFSVGRITWLNVNLYLLCDLFVIPPTSPCRCSFMELVADGPQDPLWFMSHWWGTPFRDTLIVLSFHSSTRGQPNTAPYWVCTFANNQHDLSELKQIDLHNTPFVRAIMAPTCKGSVMVMDKTATPFRRTWCTLENFVTTTQDNKLLDIAALIHEGSQLVLDPNGGGWGKLGENVPACLMDDGSGHLVGEVGDERLGLQFPPEVALAGVRTDIYTADASNQSDKHDILRHIAGGALSSEEAPPSSHPGYDKVNLAIRCIFGPRALMGAALKCDAEEARRLLDAGYASVSDEDHTGRTALTIAAQNLSGEVDESRRVPLV
;
A
#
# COMPACT_ATOMS: atom_id res chain seq x y z
N LEU A 1 4.37 2.05 17.15
CA LEU A 1 4.22 0.83 16.32
C LEU A 1 5.33 -0.19 16.58
N LEU A 2 6.60 0.17 16.46
CA LEU A 2 7.72 -0.78 16.64
C LEU A 2 7.75 -1.46 18.01
N ASP A 3 7.53 -0.72 19.10
CA ASP A 3 7.53 -1.32 20.44
C ASP A 3 6.34 -2.26 20.67
N LEU A 4 5.17 -1.91 20.11
CA LEU A 4 4.01 -2.82 20.07
C LEU A 4 4.34 -4.09 19.27
N GLY A 5 5.03 -3.96 18.14
CA GLY A 5 5.51 -5.09 17.34
C GLY A 5 6.40 -6.05 18.13
N LYS A 6 7.42 -5.52 18.80
CA LYS A 6 8.31 -6.31 19.67
C LYS A 6 7.54 -7.03 20.78
N PHE A 7 6.62 -6.31 21.44
CA PHE A 7 5.79 -6.91 22.49
C PHE A 7 4.93 -8.07 21.96
N ILE A 8 4.31 -7.90 20.79
CA ILE A 8 3.48 -8.94 20.17
C ILE A 8 4.33 -10.13 19.73
N GLU A 9 5.49 -9.91 19.12
CA GLU A 9 6.43 -10.96 18.72
C GLU A 9 6.90 -11.79 19.93
N ASP A 10 7.26 -11.13 21.03
CA ASP A 10 7.62 -11.77 22.30
C ASP A 10 6.46 -12.61 22.86
N MET A 11 5.24 -12.06 22.84
CA MET A 11 4.04 -12.75 23.31
C MET A 11 3.74 -14.01 22.50
N LEU A 12 3.75 -13.91 21.16
CA LEU A 12 3.45 -15.03 20.25
C LEU A 12 4.56 -16.10 20.23
N THR A 13 5.77 -15.73 20.64
CA THR A 13 6.88 -16.69 20.82
C THR A 13 6.73 -17.49 22.10
N ARG A 14 6.20 -16.88 23.17
CA ARG A 14 6.05 -17.51 24.50
C ARG A 14 4.76 -18.29 24.67
N PHE A 15 3.69 -17.86 23.99
CA PHE A 15 2.37 -18.43 24.15
C PHE A 15 1.82 -18.96 22.84
N GLU A 16 1.24 -20.15 22.88
CA GLU A 16 0.48 -20.68 21.76
C GLU A 16 -0.94 -20.10 21.79
N ILE A 17 -1.23 -19.27 20.79
CA ILE A 17 -2.54 -18.63 20.63
C ILE A 17 -3.17 -19.16 19.34
N MET A 18 -4.39 -19.67 19.46
CA MET A 18 -5.18 -20.12 18.32
C MET A 18 -6.11 -19.00 17.87
N ASP A 19 -6.28 -18.87 16.55
CA ASP A 19 -7.24 -17.95 15.97
C ASP A 19 -8.66 -18.31 16.44
N PRO A 20 -9.36 -17.38 17.12
CA PRO A 20 -10.68 -17.63 17.66
C PRO A 20 -11.77 -17.71 16.58
N HIS A 21 -11.50 -17.31 15.34
CA HIS A 21 -12.50 -17.24 14.28
C HIS A 21 -12.67 -18.58 13.55
N PRO A 22 -13.85 -19.23 13.60
CA PRO A 22 -14.02 -20.59 13.08
C PRO A 22 -14.06 -20.68 11.54
N THR A 23 -14.44 -19.61 10.85
CA THR A 23 -14.66 -19.61 9.39
C THR A 23 -13.46 -19.14 8.57
N PHE A 24 -12.58 -18.34 9.17
CA PHE A 24 -11.39 -17.76 8.52
C PHE A 24 -10.11 -18.00 9.32
N SER A 25 -10.11 -19.06 10.13
CA SER A 25 -9.02 -19.40 11.04
C SER A 25 -7.69 -19.54 10.30
N VAL A 26 -6.66 -18.82 10.76
CA VAL A 26 -5.27 -19.10 10.37
C VAL A 26 -4.64 -20.24 11.19
N GLY A 27 -5.43 -20.89 12.05
CA GLY A 27 -4.94 -21.90 12.99
C GLY A 27 -4.09 -21.27 14.08
N ARG A 28 -2.84 -21.69 14.20
CA ARG A 28 -1.90 -21.10 15.16
C ARG A 28 -1.48 -19.71 14.70
N ILE A 29 -1.67 -18.72 15.57
CA ILE A 29 -1.19 -17.36 15.36
C ILE A 29 0.31 -17.32 15.64
N THR A 30 1.05 -16.71 14.72
CA THR A 30 2.51 -16.54 14.79
C THR A 30 2.86 -15.12 14.37
N TRP A 31 4.08 -14.69 14.67
CA TRP A 31 4.58 -13.40 14.21
C TRP A 31 4.51 -13.22 12.67
N LEU A 32 4.61 -14.32 11.92
CA LEU A 32 4.60 -14.30 10.46
C LEU A 32 3.19 -14.13 9.86
N ASN A 33 2.12 -14.47 10.59
CA ASN A 33 0.75 -14.44 10.05
C ASN A 33 -0.20 -13.51 10.81
N VAL A 34 0.20 -12.98 11.97
CA VAL A 34 -0.63 -12.06 12.74
C VAL A 34 -0.88 -10.78 11.93
N ASN A 35 -2.14 -10.41 11.75
CA ASN A 35 -2.58 -9.25 10.95
C ASN A 35 -3.46 -8.32 11.81
N LEU A 36 -3.91 -7.19 11.26
CA LEU A 36 -4.62 -6.18 12.04
C LEU A 36 -6.01 -6.61 12.54
N TYR A 37 -6.65 -7.59 11.91
CA TYR A 37 -7.86 -8.21 12.48
C TYR A 37 -7.54 -8.90 13.81
N LEU A 38 -6.52 -9.77 13.81
CA LEU A 38 -6.08 -10.49 15.00
C LEU A 38 -5.50 -9.55 16.06
N LEU A 39 -4.76 -8.52 15.66
CA LEU A 39 -4.27 -7.50 16.60
C LEU A 39 -5.42 -6.75 17.26
N CYS A 40 -6.46 -6.42 16.50
CA CYS A 40 -7.63 -5.74 17.03
C CYS A 40 -8.25 -6.54 18.18
N ASP A 41 -8.53 -7.82 17.92
CA ASP A 41 -9.22 -8.70 18.86
C ASP A 41 -8.39 -9.06 20.09
N LEU A 42 -7.06 -9.24 19.92
CA LEU A 42 -6.20 -9.75 20.98
C LEU A 42 -5.47 -8.65 21.77
N PHE A 43 -5.14 -7.54 21.12
CA PHE A 43 -4.23 -6.53 21.68
C PHE A 43 -4.80 -5.11 21.71
N VAL A 44 -5.90 -4.82 20.99
CA VAL A 44 -6.54 -3.49 21.01
C VAL A 44 -7.81 -3.50 21.85
N ILE A 45 -8.79 -4.34 21.50
CA ILE A 45 -10.10 -4.38 22.16
C ILE A 45 -9.98 -4.74 23.65
N PRO A 46 -9.24 -5.77 24.08
CA PRO A 46 -9.19 -6.16 25.48
C PRO A 46 -8.69 -5.05 26.42
N PRO A 47 -7.54 -4.39 26.19
CA PRO A 47 -7.06 -3.34 27.07
C PRO A 47 -7.88 -2.04 26.98
N THR A 48 -8.54 -1.76 25.85
CA THR A 48 -9.36 -0.54 25.70
C THR A 48 -10.80 -0.71 26.20
N SER A 49 -11.27 -1.94 26.41
CA SER A 49 -12.64 -2.26 26.84
C SER A 49 -13.13 -1.52 28.10
N PRO A 50 -12.33 -1.39 29.18
CA PRO A 50 -12.76 -0.66 30.38
C PRO A 50 -13.07 0.82 30.14
N CYS A 51 -12.35 1.45 29.20
CA CYS A 51 -12.47 2.88 28.90
C CYS A 51 -13.32 3.16 27.66
N ARG A 52 -13.57 2.13 26.81
CA ARG A 52 -14.29 2.23 25.53
C ARG A 52 -13.74 3.34 24.63
N CYS A 53 -12.42 3.43 24.54
CA CYS A 53 -11.69 4.43 23.74
C CYS A 53 -10.87 3.76 22.63
N SER A 54 -10.24 4.57 21.78
CA SER A 54 -9.22 4.09 20.84
C SER A 54 -7.97 3.59 21.56
N PHE A 55 -7.16 2.78 20.88
CA PHE A 55 -5.89 2.32 21.43
C PHE A 55 -4.95 3.49 21.73
N MET A 56 -4.91 4.48 20.83
CA MET A 56 -4.04 5.65 20.98
C MET A 56 -4.42 6.52 22.18
N GLU A 57 -5.71 6.67 22.50
CA GLU A 57 -6.15 7.37 23.72
C GLU A 57 -5.72 6.65 25.00
N LEU A 58 -5.57 5.31 24.96
CA LEU A 58 -5.13 4.53 26.11
C LEU A 58 -3.61 4.63 26.34
N VAL A 59 -2.80 4.61 25.28
CA VAL A 59 -1.35 4.41 25.38
C VAL A 59 -0.50 5.66 25.15
N ALA A 60 -1.05 6.73 24.57
CA ALA A 60 -0.29 7.94 24.30
C ALA A 60 -0.27 8.89 25.51
N ASP A 61 0.87 9.55 25.74
CA ASP A 61 1.02 10.58 26.77
C ASP A 61 0.25 11.88 26.46
N GLY A 62 -0.26 12.01 25.23
CA GLY A 62 -1.01 13.17 24.77
C GLY A 62 -1.38 13.07 23.28
N PRO A 63 -2.01 14.10 22.70
CA PRO A 63 -2.41 14.11 21.29
C PRO A 63 -1.26 13.74 20.35
N GLN A 64 -1.54 12.84 19.41
CA GLN A 64 -0.57 12.36 18.41
C GLN A 64 -1.03 12.79 17.02
N ASP A 65 -0.56 13.95 16.57
CA ASP A 65 -0.86 14.44 15.23
C ASP A 65 -0.15 13.58 14.17
N PRO A 66 -0.86 13.14 13.12
CA PRO A 66 -0.26 12.26 12.13
C PRO A 66 0.68 13.03 11.21
N LEU A 67 1.83 12.44 10.93
CA LEU A 67 2.74 12.88 9.88
C LEU A 67 2.39 12.22 8.55
N TRP A 68 1.95 10.97 8.61
CA TRP A 68 1.52 10.18 7.47
C TRP A 68 0.23 9.42 7.79
N PHE A 69 -0.64 9.30 6.79
CA PHE A 69 -1.81 8.43 6.84
C PHE A 69 -1.48 7.06 6.23
N MET A 70 -1.82 5.95 6.88
CA MET A 70 -1.61 4.61 6.31
C MET A 70 -2.89 4.06 5.66
N SER A 71 -2.93 4.08 4.32
CA SER A 71 -3.96 3.37 3.55
C SER A 71 -3.57 1.90 3.40
N HIS A 72 -4.40 0.96 3.86
CA HIS A 72 -4.00 -0.45 3.92
C HIS A 72 -5.20 -1.41 4.04
N TRP A 73 -4.92 -2.68 3.79
CA TRP A 73 -5.81 -3.79 4.14
C TRP A 73 -5.39 -4.42 5.47
N TRP A 74 -6.37 -4.71 6.34
CA TRP A 74 -6.11 -5.29 7.66
C TRP A 74 -5.56 -6.71 7.62
N GLY A 75 -5.69 -7.42 6.50
CA GLY A 75 -5.17 -8.79 6.35
C GLY A 75 -3.68 -8.86 6.06
N THR A 76 -3.02 -7.73 5.76
CA THR A 76 -1.56 -7.69 5.61
C THR A 76 -0.89 -8.10 6.92
N PRO A 77 0.10 -9.01 6.91
CA PRO A 77 0.85 -9.35 8.11
C PRO A 77 1.44 -8.10 8.78
N PHE A 78 1.32 -8.03 10.10
CA PHE A 78 1.74 -6.84 10.86
C PHE A 78 3.27 -6.66 10.79
N ARG A 79 4.03 -7.76 10.82
CA ARG A 79 5.48 -7.76 10.56
C ARG A 79 5.81 -7.04 9.25
N ASP A 80 5.14 -7.41 8.17
CA ASP A 80 5.40 -6.86 6.84
C ASP A 80 5.05 -5.37 6.80
N THR A 81 3.96 -4.97 7.46
CA THR A 81 3.59 -3.56 7.65
C THR A 81 4.70 -2.78 8.36
N LEU A 82 5.27 -3.32 9.45
CA LEU A 82 6.37 -2.65 10.17
C LEU A 82 7.63 -2.52 9.31
N ILE A 83 7.98 -3.55 8.53
CA ILE A 83 9.14 -3.52 7.65
C ILE A 83 9.00 -2.40 6.62
N VAL A 84 7.88 -2.35 5.90
CA VAL A 84 7.70 -1.36 4.82
C VAL A 84 7.54 0.06 5.37
N LEU A 85 6.89 0.26 6.53
CA LEU A 85 6.80 1.58 7.15
C LEU A 85 8.15 2.06 7.70
N SER A 86 8.98 1.17 8.24
CA SER A 86 10.32 1.53 8.72
C SER A 86 11.22 1.94 7.57
N PHE A 87 11.14 1.21 6.45
CA PHE A 87 11.84 1.56 5.22
C PHE A 87 11.35 2.90 4.67
N HIS A 88 10.04 3.07 4.49
CA HIS A 88 9.42 4.33 4.06
C HIS A 88 9.83 5.54 4.93
N SER A 89 9.79 5.38 6.26
CA SER A 89 10.23 6.42 7.20
C SER A 89 11.69 6.80 6.95
N SER A 90 12.57 5.81 6.81
CA SER A 90 14.01 6.02 6.57
C SER A 90 14.25 6.70 5.22
N THR A 91 13.56 6.27 4.16
CA THR A 91 13.61 6.87 2.82
C THR A 91 13.13 8.32 2.81
N ARG A 92 12.13 8.69 3.63
CA ARG A 92 11.72 10.09 3.84
C ARG A 92 12.63 10.88 4.79
N GLY A 93 13.75 10.32 5.24
CA GLY A 93 14.65 10.92 6.23
C GLY A 93 13.96 11.21 7.57
N GLN A 94 12.93 10.44 7.92
CA GLN A 94 12.15 10.60 9.15
C GLN A 94 12.63 9.62 10.23
N PRO A 95 12.59 10.01 11.52
CA PRO A 95 12.94 9.11 12.60
C PRO A 95 11.93 7.96 12.71
N ASN A 96 12.35 6.83 13.30
CA ASN A 96 11.48 5.68 13.58
C ASN A 96 10.31 5.98 14.53
N THR A 97 10.29 7.17 15.14
CA THR A 97 9.20 7.71 15.96
C THR A 97 8.18 8.53 15.16
N ALA A 98 8.34 8.63 13.83
CA ALA A 98 7.41 9.34 12.96
C ALA A 98 5.97 8.81 13.15
N PRO A 99 4.98 9.69 13.39
CA PRO A 99 3.61 9.27 13.67
C PRO A 99 2.88 8.88 12.39
N TYR A 100 2.47 7.61 12.31
CA TYR A 100 1.58 7.09 11.27
C TYR A 100 0.18 6.92 11.84
N TRP A 101 -0.81 7.51 11.17
CA TRP A 101 -2.21 7.25 11.46
C TRP A 101 -2.61 5.88 10.92
N VAL A 102 -3.06 4.99 11.80
CA VAL A 102 -3.47 3.63 11.47
C VAL A 102 -4.86 3.38 12.06
N CYS A 103 -5.85 3.12 11.19
CA CYS A 103 -7.25 3.09 11.60
C CYS A 103 -7.57 2.09 12.72
N THR A 104 -6.88 0.94 12.79
CA THR A 104 -7.05 -0.05 13.88
C THR A 104 -6.72 0.54 15.25
N PHE A 105 -5.72 1.42 15.35
CA PHE A 105 -5.27 2.00 16.61
C PHE A 105 -5.91 3.36 16.91
N ALA A 106 -6.19 4.14 15.86
CA ALA A 106 -6.69 5.50 15.99
C ALA A 106 -8.21 5.59 16.16
N ASN A 107 -8.98 4.70 15.52
CA ASN A 107 -10.43 4.69 15.71
C ASN A 107 -10.80 3.97 17.01
N ASN A 108 -11.92 4.38 17.60
CA ASN A 108 -12.53 3.65 18.70
C ASN A 108 -13.15 2.34 18.20
N GLN A 109 -12.47 1.21 18.39
CA GLN A 109 -12.95 -0.10 17.90
C GLN A 109 -14.21 -0.59 18.62
N HIS A 110 -14.62 0.06 19.73
CA HIS A 110 -15.86 -0.22 20.44
C HIS A 110 -17.08 0.55 19.89
N ASP A 111 -16.83 1.59 19.09
CA ASP A 111 -17.85 2.45 18.50
C ASP A 111 -17.33 3.07 17.19
N LEU A 112 -17.77 2.49 16.08
CA LEU A 112 -17.44 2.94 14.72
C LEU A 112 -18.50 3.90 14.14
N SER A 113 -19.36 4.49 14.98
CA SER A 113 -20.37 5.46 14.52
C SER A 113 -19.74 6.69 13.86
N GLU A 114 -18.52 7.07 14.24
CA GLU A 114 -17.76 8.15 13.60
C GLU A 114 -17.46 7.89 12.12
N LEU A 115 -17.54 6.63 11.65
CA LEU A 115 -17.36 6.30 10.23
C LEU A 115 -18.62 6.60 9.40
N LYS A 116 -19.78 6.75 10.05
CA LYS A 116 -21.10 6.92 9.41
C LYS A 116 -21.50 8.40 9.37
N GLN A 117 -20.64 9.24 8.80
CA GLN A 117 -20.92 10.67 8.64
C GLN A 117 -21.75 10.95 7.38
N ILE A 118 -22.60 11.97 7.46
CA ILE A 118 -23.35 12.51 6.30
C ILE A 118 -22.41 13.14 5.27
N ASP A 119 -21.24 13.58 5.70
CA ASP A 119 -20.18 14.09 4.84
C ASP A 119 -18.92 13.27 5.09
N LEU A 120 -18.39 12.64 4.02
CA LEU A 120 -17.17 11.84 4.10
C LEU A 120 -15.98 12.67 4.59
N HIS A 121 -15.98 13.99 4.40
CA HIS A 121 -14.93 14.87 4.94
C HIS A 121 -14.87 14.89 6.47
N ASN A 122 -15.96 14.53 7.14
CA ASN A 122 -16.02 14.47 8.60
C ASN A 122 -15.61 13.10 9.15
N THR A 123 -15.42 12.09 8.29
CA THR A 123 -14.91 10.79 8.74
C THR A 123 -13.49 10.92 9.27
N PRO A 124 -13.08 10.09 10.25
CA PRO A 124 -11.73 10.16 10.80
C PRO A 124 -10.65 9.91 9.74
N PHE A 125 -10.95 9.15 8.68
CA PHE A 125 -10.04 8.93 7.56
C PHE A 125 -9.69 10.22 6.83
N VAL A 126 -10.71 10.94 6.34
CA VAL A 126 -10.49 12.20 5.60
C VAL A 126 -9.91 13.26 6.52
N ARG A 127 -10.37 13.35 7.76
CA ARG A 127 -9.81 14.28 8.74
C ARG A 127 -8.32 14.05 8.99
N ALA A 128 -7.88 12.79 9.09
CA ALA A 128 -6.47 12.46 9.28
C ALA A 128 -5.62 12.81 8.04
N ILE A 129 -6.10 12.53 6.82
CA ILE A 129 -5.42 12.92 5.58
C ILE A 129 -5.31 14.45 5.48
N MET A 130 -6.40 15.15 5.78
CA MET A 130 -6.51 16.61 5.67
C MET A 130 -5.82 17.38 6.82
N ALA A 131 -5.39 16.69 7.88
CA ALA A 131 -4.71 17.33 9.00
C ALA A 131 -3.51 18.16 8.53
N PRO A 132 -3.28 19.38 9.08
CA PRO A 132 -2.18 20.25 8.64
C PRO A 132 -0.78 19.64 8.80
N THR A 133 -0.61 18.74 9.77
CA THR A 133 0.64 18.03 10.03
C THR A 133 0.88 16.85 9.10
N CYS A 134 -0.18 16.33 8.48
CA CYS A 134 -0.12 15.15 7.63
C CYS A 134 0.46 15.54 6.27
N LYS A 135 1.59 14.95 5.89
CA LYS A 135 2.25 15.17 4.60
C LYS A 135 1.52 14.50 3.44
N GLY A 136 0.73 13.47 3.73
CA GLY A 136 0.10 12.65 2.72
C GLY A 136 -0.19 11.24 3.21
N SER A 137 -0.40 10.34 2.25
CA SER A 137 -0.74 8.94 2.52
C SER A 137 0.36 8.02 2.02
N VAL A 138 0.63 6.96 2.79
CA VAL A 138 1.38 5.79 2.34
C VAL A 138 0.41 4.63 2.16
N MET A 139 0.36 4.09 0.95
CA MET A 139 -0.44 2.93 0.61
C MET A 139 0.40 1.66 0.80
N VAL A 140 0.07 0.88 1.83
CA VAL A 140 0.76 -0.36 2.17
C VAL A 140 0.14 -1.52 1.41
N MET A 141 0.91 -2.09 0.49
CA MET A 141 0.50 -3.17 -0.39
C MET A 141 0.86 -4.53 0.19
N ASP A 142 -0.12 -5.44 0.19
CA ASP A 142 0.12 -6.86 0.33
C ASP A 142 0.50 -7.51 -1.02
N LYS A 143 0.88 -8.78 -0.98
CA LYS A 143 1.32 -9.55 -2.16
C LYS A 143 0.33 -9.52 -3.33
N THR A 144 -0.96 -9.43 -3.05
CA THR A 144 -2.02 -9.42 -4.07
C THR A 144 -2.57 -8.04 -4.39
N ALA A 145 -1.96 -6.98 -3.83
CA ALA A 145 -2.40 -5.59 -3.96
C ALA A 145 -3.91 -5.41 -3.67
N THR A 146 -4.37 -6.08 -2.62
CA THR A 146 -5.74 -6.05 -2.09
C THR A 146 -6.26 -4.63 -1.83
N PRO A 147 -5.44 -3.65 -1.38
CA PRO A 147 -5.90 -2.27 -1.23
C PRO A 147 -6.57 -1.68 -2.48
N PHE A 148 -6.21 -2.06 -3.71
CA PHE A 148 -6.90 -1.58 -4.92
C PHE A 148 -8.34 -2.09 -5.07
N ARG A 149 -8.69 -3.16 -4.37
CA ARG A 149 -10.03 -3.77 -4.38
C ARG A 149 -10.87 -3.31 -3.19
N ARG A 150 -10.39 -2.35 -2.40
CA ARG A 150 -11.04 -1.88 -1.17
C ARG A 150 -11.55 -0.46 -1.37
N THR A 151 -12.86 -0.26 -1.29
CA THR A 151 -13.48 1.05 -1.58
C THR A 151 -13.01 2.16 -0.63
N TRP A 152 -12.72 1.82 0.64
CA TRP A 152 -12.13 2.78 1.57
C TRP A 152 -10.72 3.21 1.15
N CYS A 153 -9.87 2.29 0.72
CA CYS A 153 -8.52 2.63 0.24
C CYS A 153 -8.56 3.47 -1.03
N THR A 154 -9.50 3.21 -1.94
CA THR A 154 -9.66 4.04 -3.14
C THR A 154 -10.15 5.46 -2.81
N LEU A 155 -11.05 5.62 -1.82
CA LEU A 155 -11.42 6.95 -1.29
C LEU A 155 -10.19 7.67 -0.72
N GLU A 156 -9.41 7.02 0.12
CA GLU A 156 -8.23 7.61 0.76
C GLU A 156 -7.21 8.12 -0.29
N ASN A 157 -6.97 7.32 -1.33
CA ASN A 157 -6.14 7.73 -2.46
C ASN A 157 -6.73 8.89 -3.24
N PHE A 158 -8.04 8.88 -3.51
CA PHE A 158 -8.72 9.98 -4.18
C PHE A 158 -8.61 11.27 -3.38
N VAL A 159 -8.88 11.23 -2.08
CA VAL A 159 -8.75 12.40 -1.20
C VAL A 159 -7.32 12.90 -1.21
N THR A 160 -6.33 12.01 -1.08
CA THR A 160 -4.91 12.38 -1.11
C THR A 160 -4.52 13.05 -2.42
N THR A 161 -4.82 12.43 -3.56
CA THR A 161 -4.41 12.88 -4.90
C THR A 161 -5.17 14.09 -5.42
N THR A 162 -6.26 14.49 -4.77
CA THR A 162 -7.02 15.71 -5.12
C THR A 162 -6.60 16.94 -4.34
N GLN A 163 -5.66 16.80 -3.40
CA GLN A 163 -5.08 17.93 -2.68
C GLN A 163 -3.69 18.27 -3.23
N ASP A 164 -3.49 19.52 -3.61
CA ASP A 164 -2.22 20.00 -4.18
C ASP A 164 -1.02 19.90 -3.21
N ASN A 165 -1.27 19.72 -1.91
CA ASN A 165 -0.24 19.69 -0.87
C ASN A 165 -0.05 18.32 -0.19
N LYS A 166 -0.61 17.24 -0.75
CA LYS A 166 -0.53 15.90 -0.18
C LYS A 166 0.23 14.96 -1.11
N LEU A 167 1.14 14.20 -0.53
CA LEU A 167 1.95 13.19 -1.22
C LEU A 167 1.24 11.84 -1.18
N LEU A 168 1.33 11.07 -2.27
CA LEU A 168 0.89 9.67 -2.28
C LEU A 168 2.07 8.73 -2.50
N ASP A 169 2.50 8.07 -1.42
CA ASP A 169 3.57 7.09 -1.43
C ASP A 169 3.01 5.67 -1.47
N ILE A 170 3.75 4.76 -2.09
CA ILE A 170 3.39 3.35 -2.15
C ILE A 170 4.50 2.56 -1.47
N ALA A 171 4.15 1.65 -0.55
CA ALA A 171 5.09 0.78 0.13
C ALA A 171 4.69 -0.68 -0.06
N ALA A 172 5.65 -1.53 -0.44
CA ALA A 172 5.41 -2.93 -0.74
C ALA A 172 6.61 -3.80 -0.34
N LEU A 173 6.39 -5.11 -0.23
CA LEU A 173 7.49 -6.08 -0.16
C LEU A 173 7.73 -6.69 -1.55
N ILE A 174 9.00 -6.77 -1.93
CA ILE A 174 9.47 -7.69 -2.94
C ILE A 174 9.67 -9.02 -2.23
N HIS A 175 8.88 -10.02 -2.61
CA HIS A 175 8.88 -11.29 -1.89
C HIS A 175 10.06 -12.18 -2.27
N GLU A 176 10.51 -13.01 -1.34
CA GLU A 176 11.46 -14.08 -1.60
C GLU A 176 11.07 -14.88 -2.86
N GLY A 177 12.06 -15.14 -3.71
CA GLY A 177 11.88 -15.88 -4.94
C GLY A 177 11.07 -15.20 -6.04
N SER A 178 10.60 -13.96 -5.84
CA SER A 178 9.80 -13.22 -6.84
C SER A 178 10.64 -12.56 -7.93
N GLN A 179 11.91 -12.30 -7.67
CA GLN A 179 12.84 -11.68 -8.61
C GLN A 179 14.18 -12.43 -8.61
N LEU A 180 14.89 -12.31 -9.73
CA LEU A 180 16.27 -12.76 -9.83
C LEU A 180 17.22 -11.65 -9.40
N VAL A 181 18.27 -12.05 -8.70
CA VAL A 181 19.35 -11.18 -8.23
C VAL A 181 20.69 -11.79 -8.62
N LEU A 182 21.66 -10.94 -8.91
CA LEU A 182 23.04 -11.38 -9.02
C LEU A 182 23.58 -11.63 -7.61
N ASP A 183 24.24 -12.76 -7.38
CA ASP A 183 24.95 -12.99 -6.12
C ASP A 183 26.02 -11.89 -5.96
N PRO A 184 25.90 -11.02 -4.95
CA PRO A 184 26.85 -9.95 -4.72
C PRO A 184 28.27 -10.46 -4.44
N ASN A 185 28.45 -11.76 -4.15
CA ASN A 185 29.74 -12.40 -3.91
C ASN A 185 30.31 -13.13 -5.14
N GLY A 186 29.72 -12.97 -6.32
CA GLY A 186 30.26 -13.51 -7.58
C GLY A 186 29.81 -14.94 -7.92
N GLY A 187 28.80 -15.50 -7.23
CA GLY A 187 28.23 -16.82 -7.48
C GLY A 187 27.29 -16.93 -8.70
N GLY A 188 27.16 -15.88 -9.51
CA GLY A 188 26.23 -15.85 -10.65
C GLY A 188 24.81 -15.49 -10.22
N TRP A 189 23.81 -15.85 -11.04
CA TRP A 189 22.42 -15.47 -10.81
C TRP A 189 21.70 -16.42 -9.86
N GLY A 190 20.88 -15.87 -8.97
CA GLY A 190 20.04 -16.61 -8.05
C GLY A 190 18.67 -15.96 -7.88
N LYS A 191 17.75 -16.68 -7.23
CA LYS A 191 16.50 -16.09 -6.77
C LYS A 191 16.75 -15.25 -5.52
N LEU A 192 16.00 -14.16 -5.37
CA LEU A 192 16.02 -13.34 -4.17
C LEU A 192 15.78 -14.22 -2.94
N GLY A 193 16.72 -14.19 -1.99
CA GLY A 193 16.75 -15.10 -0.83
C GLY A 193 15.87 -14.67 0.35
N GLU A 194 15.38 -13.44 0.37
CA GLU A 194 14.51 -12.93 1.44
C GLU A 194 13.60 -11.80 0.96
N ASN A 195 12.61 -11.43 1.76
CA ASN A 195 11.75 -10.28 1.44
C ASN A 195 12.53 -8.97 1.56
N VAL A 196 12.44 -8.11 0.56
CA VAL A 196 13.08 -6.77 0.53
C VAL A 196 12.00 -5.69 0.45
N PRO A 197 12.02 -4.64 1.30
CA PRO A 197 11.07 -3.55 1.17
C PRO A 197 11.33 -2.71 -0.08
N ALA A 198 10.27 -2.17 -0.66
CA ALA A 198 10.33 -1.23 -1.76
C ALA A 198 9.31 -0.11 -1.57
N CYS A 199 9.65 1.09 -2.04
CA CYS A 199 8.75 2.23 -2.03
C CYS A 199 8.72 2.93 -3.39
N LEU A 200 7.58 3.54 -3.72
CA LEU A 200 7.45 4.57 -4.74
C LEU A 200 7.06 5.86 -4.03
N MET A 201 7.89 6.89 -4.12
CA MET A 201 7.83 8.09 -3.31
C MET A 201 7.48 9.30 -4.17
N ASP A 202 6.43 10.03 -3.83
CA ASP A 202 6.05 11.26 -4.51
C ASP A 202 7.04 12.37 -4.17
N ASP A 203 7.67 12.95 -5.19
CA ASP A 203 8.61 14.05 -5.04
C ASP A 203 7.93 15.42 -4.91
N GLY A 204 6.59 15.45 -4.97
CA GLY A 204 5.77 16.66 -4.89
C GLY A 204 5.49 17.30 -6.25
N SER A 205 6.05 16.77 -7.33
CA SER A 205 5.70 17.13 -8.71
C SER A 205 4.67 16.18 -9.33
N GLY A 206 4.20 15.19 -8.57
CA GLY A 206 3.40 14.08 -9.07
C GLY A 206 4.24 12.99 -9.74
N HIS A 207 5.57 13.13 -9.75
CA HIS A 207 6.49 12.09 -10.16
C HIS A 207 6.85 11.20 -8.97
N LEU A 208 6.79 9.90 -9.19
CA LEU A 208 7.19 8.93 -8.18
C LEU A 208 8.63 8.46 -8.43
N VAL A 209 9.44 8.47 -7.39
CA VAL A 209 10.80 7.93 -7.36
C VAL A 209 10.79 6.57 -6.66
N GLY A 210 11.36 5.55 -7.31
CA GLY A 210 11.45 4.21 -6.72
C GLY A 210 12.61 4.10 -5.74
N GLU A 211 12.46 3.30 -4.68
CA GLU A 211 13.52 2.98 -3.72
C GLU A 211 13.38 1.52 -3.28
N VAL A 212 14.48 0.79 -3.09
CA VAL A 212 14.49 -0.62 -2.68
C VAL A 212 15.47 -0.86 -1.54
N GLY A 213 15.15 -1.81 -0.66
CA GLY A 213 15.90 -2.09 0.57
C GLY A 213 17.30 -2.71 0.38
N ASP A 214 17.78 -2.87 -0.85
CA ASP A 214 19.16 -3.19 -1.20
C ASP A 214 19.43 -2.86 -2.67
N GLU A 215 19.95 -1.66 -2.95
CA GLU A 215 20.23 -1.19 -4.31
C GLU A 215 21.23 -2.09 -5.07
N ARG A 216 22.11 -2.80 -4.36
CA ARG A 216 23.13 -3.67 -4.96
C ARG A 216 22.52 -4.86 -5.70
N LEU A 217 21.29 -5.23 -5.33
CA LEU A 217 20.58 -6.36 -5.92
C LEU A 217 19.87 -5.99 -7.25
N GLY A 218 19.86 -4.71 -7.64
CA GLY A 218 19.25 -4.24 -8.90
C GLY A 218 17.74 -4.47 -8.98
N LEU A 219 17.08 -4.65 -7.84
CA LEU A 219 15.67 -5.03 -7.70
C LEU A 219 14.73 -3.97 -8.28
N GLN A 220 13.57 -4.40 -8.76
CA GLN A 220 12.51 -3.49 -9.20
C GLN A 220 11.35 -3.48 -8.22
N PHE A 221 10.58 -2.39 -8.22
CA PHE A 221 9.30 -2.38 -7.52
C PHE A 221 8.43 -3.56 -8.00
N PRO A 222 7.70 -4.27 -7.11
CA PRO A 222 7.00 -5.51 -7.46
C PRO A 222 6.12 -5.38 -8.72
N PRO A 223 6.45 -6.08 -9.83
CA PRO A 223 5.71 -5.96 -11.08
C PRO A 223 4.23 -6.32 -10.97
N GLU A 224 3.90 -7.28 -10.11
CA GLU A 224 2.52 -7.74 -9.87
C GLU A 224 1.69 -6.66 -9.18
N VAL A 225 2.29 -5.90 -8.26
CA VAL A 225 1.63 -4.77 -7.59
C VAL A 225 1.40 -3.64 -8.59
N ALA A 226 2.41 -3.31 -9.41
CA ALA A 226 2.26 -2.30 -10.45
C ALA A 226 1.17 -2.68 -11.48
N LEU A 227 1.15 -3.95 -11.88
CA LEU A 227 0.14 -4.49 -12.79
C LEU A 227 -1.28 -4.44 -12.20
N ALA A 228 -1.42 -4.73 -10.90
CA ALA A 228 -2.70 -4.58 -10.22
C ALA A 228 -3.14 -3.11 -10.17
N GLY A 229 -2.20 -2.18 -9.93
CA GLY A 229 -2.45 -0.75 -9.90
C GLY A 229 -3.03 -0.21 -11.22
N VAL A 230 -2.42 -0.56 -12.36
CA VAL A 230 -2.90 -0.16 -13.70
C VAL A 230 -4.23 -0.81 -14.12
N ARG A 231 -4.70 -1.80 -13.36
CA ARG A 231 -5.99 -2.49 -13.55
C ARG A 231 -7.04 -2.06 -12.53
N THR A 232 -6.71 -1.13 -11.62
CA THR A 232 -7.63 -0.64 -10.60
C THR A 232 -8.90 -0.07 -11.24
N ASP A 233 -10.04 -0.42 -10.68
CA ASP A 233 -11.34 0.17 -11.00
C ASP A 233 -12.17 0.35 -9.73
N ILE A 234 -12.38 1.60 -9.35
CA ILE A 234 -13.10 1.99 -8.14
C ILE A 234 -14.54 1.46 -8.09
N TYR A 235 -15.21 1.31 -9.23
CA TYR A 235 -16.59 0.80 -9.24
C TYR A 235 -16.64 -0.68 -8.82
N THR A 236 -15.62 -1.45 -9.21
CA THR A 236 -15.49 -2.87 -8.86
C THR A 236 -14.90 -3.10 -7.47
N ALA A 237 -14.29 -2.09 -6.86
CA ALA A 237 -13.80 -2.16 -5.49
C ALA A 237 -14.95 -2.46 -4.50
N ASP A 238 -14.63 -3.16 -3.42
CA ASP A 238 -15.59 -3.67 -2.46
C ASP A 238 -15.35 -3.18 -1.04
N ALA A 239 -16.40 -3.21 -0.23
CA ALA A 239 -16.37 -2.86 1.18
C ALA A 239 -17.11 -3.94 1.99
N SER A 240 -16.60 -4.21 3.19
CA SER A 240 -17.26 -5.14 4.12
C SER A 240 -18.70 -4.72 4.44
N ASN A 241 -18.98 -3.41 4.41
CA ASN A 241 -20.32 -2.86 4.44
C ASN A 241 -20.67 -2.25 3.08
N GLN A 242 -21.71 -2.78 2.42
CA GLN A 242 -22.12 -2.34 1.08
C GLN A 242 -22.65 -0.90 1.08
N SER A 243 -23.20 -0.39 2.19
CA SER A 243 -23.61 1.01 2.27
C SER A 243 -22.42 1.95 2.09
N ASP A 244 -21.27 1.61 2.68
CA ASP A 244 -20.05 2.42 2.57
C ASP A 244 -19.59 2.51 1.11
N LYS A 245 -19.62 1.37 0.39
CA LYS A 245 -19.31 1.35 -1.04
C LYS A 245 -20.22 2.31 -1.82
N HIS A 246 -21.53 2.23 -1.58
CA HIS A 246 -22.48 3.09 -2.27
C HIS A 246 -22.29 4.56 -1.95
N ASP A 247 -22.07 4.92 -0.68
CA ASP A 247 -21.88 6.30 -0.26
C ASP A 247 -20.58 6.90 -0.80
N ILE A 248 -19.49 6.12 -0.83
CA ILE A 248 -18.21 6.54 -1.45
C ILE A 248 -18.37 6.78 -2.94
N LEU A 249 -19.02 5.86 -3.66
CA LEU A 249 -19.26 6.02 -5.09
C LEU A 249 -20.14 7.25 -5.37
N ARG A 250 -21.19 7.49 -4.59
CA ARG A 250 -22.01 8.71 -4.71
C ARG A 250 -21.21 9.97 -4.43
N HIS A 251 -20.36 9.97 -3.41
CA HIS A 251 -19.51 11.11 -3.09
C HIS A 251 -18.59 11.49 -4.25
N ILE A 252 -17.91 10.50 -4.84
CA ILE A 252 -17.01 10.71 -5.99
C ILE A 252 -17.80 11.15 -7.24
N ALA A 253 -19.06 10.73 -7.36
CA ALA A 253 -19.96 11.20 -8.40
C ALA A 253 -20.57 12.59 -8.13
N GLY A 254 -20.30 13.22 -6.98
CA GLY A 254 -20.90 14.49 -6.57
C GLY A 254 -22.39 14.39 -6.22
N GLY A 255 -22.88 13.18 -5.93
CA GLY A 255 -24.27 12.90 -5.54
C GLY A 255 -24.52 13.00 -4.04
N ALA A 256 -25.80 12.97 -3.64
CA ALA A 256 -26.21 12.93 -2.25
C ALA A 256 -25.88 11.57 -1.60
N LEU A 257 -25.33 11.58 -0.37
CA LEU A 257 -25.10 10.36 0.41
C LEU A 257 -26.43 9.75 0.88
N SER A 258 -26.42 8.45 1.17
CA SER A 258 -27.56 7.72 1.75
C SER A 258 -28.85 7.74 0.90
N SER A 259 -28.73 7.94 -0.42
CA SER A 259 -29.84 7.76 -1.37
C SER A 259 -30.26 6.29 -1.46
N GLU A 260 -31.54 6.02 -1.70
CA GLU A 260 -32.01 4.66 -2.01
C GLU A 260 -31.66 4.23 -3.45
N GLU A 261 -31.33 5.19 -4.32
CA GLU A 261 -30.90 4.90 -5.69
C GLU A 261 -29.47 4.35 -5.71
N ALA A 262 -29.25 3.27 -6.47
CA ALA A 262 -27.93 2.69 -6.65
C ALA A 262 -26.96 3.74 -7.26
N PRO A 263 -25.67 3.77 -6.85
CA PRO A 263 -24.70 4.63 -7.51
C PRO A 263 -24.60 4.27 -9.00
N PRO A 264 -24.30 5.24 -9.88
CA PRO A 264 -24.15 4.97 -11.29
C PRO A 264 -23.03 3.95 -11.53
N SER A 265 -23.17 3.11 -12.54
CA SER A 265 -22.15 2.10 -12.89
C SER A 265 -20.94 2.66 -13.62
N SER A 266 -21.03 3.90 -14.10
CA SER A 266 -19.94 4.66 -14.71
C SER A 266 -20.14 6.14 -14.43
N HIS A 267 -19.05 6.88 -14.25
CA HIS A 267 -19.09 8.31 -13.99
C HIS A 267 -17.72 8.94 -14.31
N PRO A 268 -17.66 10.16 -14.89
CA PRO A 268 -16.38 10.84 -15.14
C PRO A 268 -15.50 11.02 -13.89
N GLY A 269 -16.13 11.14 -12.72
CA GLY A 269 -15.41 11.16 -11.43
C GLY A 269 -14.66 9.86 -11.16
N TYR A 270 -15.25 8.69 -11.47
CA TYR A 270 -14.59 7.39 -11.34
C TYR A 270 -13.43 7.28 -12.32
N ASP A 271 -13.62 7.73 -13.56
CA ASP A 271 -12.57 7.73 -14.57
C ASP A 271 -11.38 8.58 -14.13
N LYS A 272 -11.63 9.74 -13.51
CA LYS A 272 -10.58 10.60 -12.94
C LYS A 272 -9.80 9.89 -11.84
N VAL A 273 -10.47 9.22 -10.90
CA VAL A 273 -9.81 8.46 -9.82
C VAL A 273 -8.99 7.31 -10.38
N ASN A 274 -9.60 6.53 -11.27
CA ASN A 274 -8.98 5.38 -11.91
C ASN A 274 -7.74 5.83 -12.70
N LEU A 275 -7.83 6.92 -13.48
CA LEU A 275 -6.70 7.44 -14.24
C LEU A 275 -5.55 7.88 -13.33
N ALA A 276 -5.84 8.61 -12.24
CA ALA A 276 -4.81 9.05 -11.30
C ALA A 276 -4.01 7.88 -10.72
N ILE A 277 -4.69 6.81 -10.27
CA ILE A 277 -4.05 5.61 -9.75
C ILE A 277 -3.28 4.87 -10.87
N ARG A 278 -3.87 4.73 -12.06
CA ARG A 278 -3.25 3.99 -13.17
C ARG A 278 -1.97 4.67 -13.66
N CYS A 279 -1.92 6.00 -13.72
CA CYS A 279 -0.72 6.74 -14.11
C CYS A 279 0.41 6.63 -13.08
N ILE A 280 0.09 6.50 -11.78
CA ILE A 280 1.08 6.23 -10.73
C ILE A 280 1.83 4.90 -10.99
N PHE A 281 1.10 3.85 -11.37
CA PHE A 281 1.69 2.52 -11.54
C PHE A 281 2.16 2.21 -12.96
N GLY A 282 1.67 2.95 -13.96
CA GLY A 282 1.98 2.77 -15.37
C GLY A 282 3.46 2.61 -15.68
N PRO A 283 4.35 3.52 -15.22
CA PRO A 283 5.78 3.42 -15.45
C PRO A 283 6.38 2.07 -15.01
N ARG A 284 6.02 1.58 -13.83
CA ARG A 284 6.55 0.33 -13.25
C ARG A 284 5.90 -0.89 -13.88
N ALA A 285 4.63 -0.79 -14.25
CA ALA A 285 3.96 -1.83 -15.01
C ALA A 285 4.59 -1.98 -16.40
N LEU A 286 5.01 -0.88 -17.04
CA LEU A 286 5.70 -0.90 -18.33
C LEU A 286 7.09 -1.55 -18.22
N MET A 287 7.83 -1.26 -17.15
CA MET A 287 9.09 -1.95 -16.83
C MET A 287 8.88 -3.44 -16.60
N GLY A 288 7.83 -3.81 -15.85
CA GLY A 288 7.45 -5.21 -15.64
C GLY A 288 7.08 -5.93 -16.94
N ALA A 289 6.37 -5.26 -17.86
CA ALA A 289 6.05 -5.78 -19.18
C ALA A 289 7.32 -5.97 -20.03
N ALA A 290 8.23 -4.99 -20.02
CA ALA A 290 9.53 -5.09 -20.69
C ALA A 290 10.37 -6.26 -20.13
N LEU A 291 10.40 -6.42 -18.81
CA LEU A 291 11.09 -7.51 -18.12
C LEU A 291 10.55 -8.89 -18.53
N LYS A 292 9.23 -9.00 -18.68
CA LYS A 292 8.53 -10.24 -19.09
C LYS A 292 8.48 -10.44 -20.62
N CYS A 293 9.04 -9.53 -21.40
CA CYS A 293 8.91 -9.50 -22.86
C CYS A 293 7.45 -9.50 -23.33
N ASP A 294 6.55 -8.88 -22.57
CA ASP A 294 5.12 -8.78 -22.86
C ASP A 294 4.82 -7.53 -23.69
N ALA A 295 4.97 -7.67 -25.02
CA ALA A 295 4.77 -6.57 -25.96
C ALA A 295 3.30 -6.11 -26.07
N GLU A 296 2.34 -6.99 -25.76
CA GLU A 296 0.91 -6.65 -25.78
C GLU A 296 0.58 -5.73 -24.61
N GLU A 297 1.00 -6.09 -23.40
CA GLU A 297 0.78 -5.25 -22.22
C GLU A 297 1.54 -3.93 -22.32
N ALA A 298 2.79 -3.95 -22.79
CA ALA A 298 3.56 -2.72 -22.99
C ALA A 298 2.84 -1.75 -23.96
N ARG A 299 2.31 -2.27 -25.08
CA ARG A 299 1.52 -1.48 -26.03
C ARG A 299 0.26 -0.92 -25.37
N ARG A 300 -0.48 -1.75 -24.62
CA ARG A 300 -1.71 -1.34 -23.92
C ARG A 300 -1.46 -0.17 -22.95
N LEU A 301 -0.35 -0.22 -22.20
CA LEU A 301 0.02 0.83 -21.24
C LEU A 301 0.37 2.16 -21.92
N LEU A 302 1.09 2.09 -23.04
CA LEU A 302 1.46 3.27 -23.83
C LEU A 302 0.26 3.88 -24.56
N ASP A 303 -0.57 3.06 -25.21
CA ASP A 303 -1.76 3.51 -25.94
C ASP A 303 -2.80 4.14 -25.00
N ALA A 304 -2.90 3.64 -23.77
CA ALA A 304 -3.77 4.20 -22.75
C ALA A 304 -3.21 5.47 -22.08
N GLY A 305 -1.96 5.85 -22.38
CA GLY A 305 -1.30 7.02 -21.80
C GLY A 305 -0.98 6.89 -20.30
N TYR A 306 -0.90 5.65 -19.78
CA TYR A 306 -0.57 5.42 -18.37
C TYR A 306 0.92 5.51 -18.10
N ALA A 307 1.75 5.36 -19.13
CA ALA A 307 3.21 5.38 -19.05
C ALA A 307 3.82 6.03 -20.30
N SER A 308 5.06 6.47 -20.18
CA SER A 308 5.91 6.96 -21.26
C SER A 308 7.09 6.03 -21.50
N VAL A 309 7.56 5.98 -22.75
CA VAL A 309 8.81 5.28 -23.10
C VAL A 309 10.04 5.90 -22.45
N SER A 310 9.94 7.15 -21.99
CA SER A 310 10.99 7.88 -21.29
C SER A 310 10.96 7.69 -19.78
N ASP A 311 10.01 6.92 -19.23
CA ASP A 311 9.96 6.70 -17.80
C ASP A 311 11.16 5.88 -17.33
N GLU A 312 11.81 6.36 -16.28
CA GLU A 312 13.00 5.76 -15.70
C GLU A 312 12.71 5.14 -14.33
N ASP A 313 13.40 4.05 -14.02
CA ASP A 313 13.44 3.51 -12.67
C ASP A 313 14.47 4.26 -11.81
N HIS A 314 14.58 3.88 -10.54
CA HIS A 314 15.53 4.46 -9.59
C HIS A 314 17.01 4.36 -10.01
N THR A 315 17.33 3.53 -11.00
CA THR A 315 18.68 3.38 -11.57
C THR A 315 18.85 4.12 -12.91
N GLY A 316 17.84 4.86 -13.36
CA GLY A 316 17.84 5.56 -14.65
C GLY A 316 17.53 4.65 -15.84
N ARG A 317 17.02 3.43 -15.62
CA ARG A 317 16.68 2.50 -16.72
C ARG A 317 15.28 2.76 -17.23
N THR A 318 15.15 2.80 -18.55
CA THR A 318 13.84 2.83 -19.23
C THR A 318 13.38 1.42 -19.60
N ALA A 319 12.10 1.28 -19.91
CA ALA A 319 11.53 0.04 -20.44
C ALA A 319 12.28 -0.47 -21.69
N LEU A 320 12.77 0.43 -22.55
CA LEU A 320 13.56 0.07 -23.72
C LEU A 320 14.91 -0.55 -23.32
N THR A 321 15.60 0.04 -22.35
CA THR A 321 16.89 -0.50 -21.87
C THR A 321 16.72 -1.88 -21.26
N ILE A 322 15.65 -2.10 -20.48
CA ILE A 322 15.29 -3.40 -19.90
C ILE A 322 15.01 -4.42 -21.02
N ALA A 323 14.19 -4.06 -22.02
CA ALA A 323 13.86 -4.95 -23.13
C ALA A 323 15.09 -5.29 -24.00
N ALA A 324 15.99 -4.34 -24.25
CA ALA A 324 17.21 -4.57 -25.01
C ALA A 324 18.18 -5.52 -24.28
N GLN A 325 18.27 -5.43 -22.95
CA GLN A 325 19.04 -6.35 -22.12
C GLN A 325 18.49 -7.77 -22.18
N ASN A 326 17.17 -7.93 -22.19
CA ASN A 326 16.50 -9.23 -22.37
C ASN A 326 16.82 -9.87 -23.73
N LEU A 327 16.79 -9.09 -24.81
CA LEU A 327 16.94 -9.60 -26.18
C LEU A 327 18.38 -9.92 -26.58
N SER A 328 19.36 -9.21 -26.01
CA SER A 328 20.77 -9.35 -26.38
C SER A 328 21.44 -10.56 -25.73
N GLY A 329 20.94 -11.07 -24.60
CA GLY A 329 21.68 -12.05 -23.80
C GLY A 329 23.07 -11.55 -23.36
N GLU A 330 23.41 -10.26 -23.55
CA GLU A 330 24.76 -9.67 -23.40
C GLU A 330 25.07 -9.14 -22.01
N VAL A 331 26.16 -9.69 -21.43
CA VAL A 331 26.66 -9.60 -20.04
C VAL A 331 27.33 -8.26 -19.78
N ASP A 332 26.54 -7.19 -19.65
CA ASP A 332 27.04 -5.96 -19.03
C ASP A 332 26.85 -6.01 -17.51
N GLU A 333 27.93 -6.33 -16.79
CA GLU A 333 27.98 -6.48 -15.33
C GLU A 333 27.60 -5.21 -14.56
N SER A 334 27.61 -4.03 -15.21
CA SER A 334 27.38 -2.76 -14.53
C SER A 334 25.92 -2.30 -14.51
N ARG A 335 25.03 -2.94 -15.30
CA ARG A 335 23.66 -2.44 -15.55
C ARG A 335 22.57 -3.52 -15.71
N ARG A 336 22.86 -4.78 -15.41
CA ARG A 336 21.96 -5.90 -15.72
C ARG A 336 20.89 -6.23 -14.68
N VAL A 337 19.68 -6.47 -15.19
CA VAL A 337 18.76 -7.55 -14.79
C VAL A 337 18.30 -8.17 -16.12
N PRO A 338 18.48 -9.48 -16.42
CA PRO A 338 17.37 -10.47 -16.29
C PRO A 338 17.81 -11.98 -16.29
N LEU A 339 17.01 -13.07 -16.19
CA LEU A 339 15.69 -13.50 -16.74
C LEU A 339 15.23 -14.79 -16.00
N VAL A 340 13.96 -14.84 -15.50
CA VAL A 340 13.13 -16.01 -15.00
C VAL A 340 13.71 -17.00 -13.96
#